data_AF-A0A1B6L2L9-F1
#
_entry.id   AF-A0A1B6L2L9-F1
#
_cell.length_a   1.000
_cell.length_b   1.000
_cell.length_c   1.000
_cell.angle_alpha   90.00
_cell.angle_beta   90.00
_cell.angle_gamma   90.00
#
_symmetry.space_group_name_H-M   'P 1'
#
loop_
_entity.id
_entity.type
_entity.pdbx_description
1 polymer ?
#
loop_
_entity_poly.entity_id
_entity_poly.type
_entity_poly.pdbx_seq_one_letter_code
_entity_poly.pdbx_strand_id
1 'polypeptide(L)'
;NLTSIAAKSFSLPSLQKLDLNNNFISKIEDGAFKNLPNLKRLDLSNNRLRRVNRNMFDNLHNLERLKLSQNFLSQIKEGTFDELVSLKQIDLTNNPLVCDCGLW
;
A
#
# COMPACT_ATOMS: atom_id res chain seq x y z
N ASN A 1 5.78 17.73 -2.04
CA ASN A 1 4.90 16.71 -2.68
C ASN A 1 5.75 15.58 -3.21
N LEU A 2 5.69 14.43 -2.54
CA LEU A 2 6.45 13.23 -2.91
C LEU A 2 5.82 12.57 -4.15
N THR A 3 6.64 12.07 -5.08
CA THR A 3 6.18 11.43 -6.34
C THR A 3 6.48 9.94 -6.41
N SER A 4 7.47 9.47 -5.66
CA SER A 4 7.85 8.06 -5.56
C SER A 4 8.39 7.72 -4.17
N ILE A 5 8.31 6.44 -3.81
CA ILE A 5 8.97 5.87 -2.64
C ILE A 5 9.96 4.82 -3.13
N ALA A 6 11.24 5.04 -2.87
CA ALA A 6 12.29 4.09 -3.22
C ALA A 6 12.38 2.96 -2.19
N ALA A 7 12.96 1.82 -2.59
CA ALA A 7 13.32 0.78 -1.65
C ALA A 7 14.20 1.35 -0.52
N LYS A 8 14.01 0.89 0.72
CA LYS A 8 14.77 1.35 1.91
C LYS A 8 14.63 2.85 2.26
N SER A 9 13.62 3.54 1.72
CA SER A 9 13.35 4.95 2.08
C SER A 9 13.06 5.15 3.58
N PHE A 10 12.67 4.07 4.26
CA PHE A 10 12.40 4.08 5.70
C PHE A 10 13.24 3.02 6.41
N SER A 11 13.72 3.38 7.61
CA SER A 11 14.39 2.48 8.54
C SER A 11 14.05 2.89 9.97
N LEU A 12 12.79 2.66 10.36
CA LEU A 12 12.19 3.14 11.60
C LEU A 12 11.50 1.97 12.31
N PRO A 13 12.25 1.11 13.03
CA PRO A 13 11.73 -0.15 13.53
C PRO A 13 10.60 0.01 14.55
N SER A 14 10.53 1.15 15.26
CA SER A 14 9.47 1.43 16.24
C SER A 14 8.25 2.13 15.65
N LEU A 15 8.26 2.50 14.37
CA LEU A 15 7.18 3.26 13.76
C LEU A 15 5.90 2.41 13.65
N GLN A 16 4.79 2.92 14.20
CA GLN A 16 3.50 2.22 14.18
C GLN A 16 2.50 2.82 13.19
N LYS A 17 2.67 4.09 12.80
CA LYS A 17 1.80 4.81 11.87
C LYS A 17 2.65 5.58 10.88
N LEU A 18 2.32 5.45 9.60
CA LEU A 18 2.95 6.19 8.51
C LEU A 18 1.84 6.83 7.66
N ASP A 19 1.80 8.16 7.69
CA ASP A 19 0.87 8.97 6.91
C ASP A 19 1.61 9.56 5.70
N LEU A 20 1.23 9.13 4.50
CA LEU A 20 1.77 9.60 3.21
C LEU A 20 0.65 10.12 2.28
N ASN A 21 -0.52 10.38 2.86
CA ASN A 21 -1.69 10.85 2.14
C ASN A 21 -1.49 12.26 1.58
N ASN A 22 -2.29 12.62 0.57
CA ASN A 22 -2.27 13.93 -0.09
C ASN A 22 -0.89 14.26 -0.71
N ASN A 23 -0.28 13.28 -1.37
CA ASN A 23 0.93 13.45 -2.15
C ASN A 23 0.67 13.12 -3.63
N PHE A 24 1.73 13.08 -4.44
CA PHE A 24 1.66 12.74 -5.86
C PHE A 24 2.32 11.39 -6.14
N ILE A 25 2.30 10.48 -5.16
CA ILE A 25 3.00 9.21 -5.24
C ILE A 25 2.35 8.36 -6.33
N SER A 26 3.12 8.03 -7.35
CA SER A 26 2.68 7.20 -8.48
C SER A 26 3.48 5.91 -8.60
N LYS A 27 4.63 5.82 -7.91
CA LYS A 27 5.51 4.65 -7.87
C LYS A 27 5.92 4.34 -6.43
N ILE A 28 5.74 3.09 -6.03
CA ILE A 28 6.31 2.51 -4.81
C ILE A 28 7.17 1.34 -5.28
N GLU A 29 8.44 1.32 -4.89
CA GLU A 29 9.31 0.21 -5.20
C GLU A 29 9.07 -0.97 -4.25
N ASP A 30 9.33 -2.17 -4.74
CA ASP A 30 9.24 -3.40 -3.95
C ASP A 30 10.10 -3.28 -2.67
N GLY A 31 9.54 -3.70 -1.54
CA GLY A 31 10.21 -3.60 -0.24
C GLY A 31 10.40 -2.18 0.31
N ALA A 32 9.74 -1.16 -0.24
CA ALA A 32 9.79 0.22 0.27
C ALA A 32 9.51 0.34 1.78
N PHE A 33 8.64 -0.52 2.32
CA PHE A 33 8.24 -0.53 3.72
C PHE A 33 8.84 -1.69 4.54
N LYS A 34 9.75 -2.49 3.95
CA LYS A 34 10.26 -3.74 4.54
C LYS A 34 10.92 -3.59 5.92
N ASN A 35 11.46 -2.40 6.20
CA ASN A 35 12.13 -2.07 7.47
C ASN A 35 11.21 -1.35 8.46
N LEU A 36 9.89 -1.56 8.36
CA LEU A 36 8.87 -1.05 9.28
C LEU A 36 8.12 -2.21 9.96
N PRO A 37 8.80 -3.11 10.68
CA PRO A 37 8.22 -4.36 11.19
C PRO A 37 7.05 -4.15 12.16
N ASN A 38 6.98 -3.00 12.85
CA ASN A 38 5.92 -2.68 13.80
C ASN A 38 4.82 -1.78 13.23
N LEU A 39 4.80 -1.54 11.91
CA LEU A 39 3.80 -0.68 11.29
C LEU A 39 2.41 -1.30 11.40
N LYS A 40 1.47 -0.55 11.99
CA LYS A 40 0.07 -0.96 12.16
C LYS A 40 -0.88 -0.21 11.24
N ARG A 41 -0.49 0.99 10.79
CA ARG A 41 -1.34 1.86 9.96
C ARG A 41 -0.51 2.51 8.86
N LEU A 42 -0.95 2.35 7.63
CA LEU A 42 -0.36 2.98 6.44
C LEU A 42 -1.45 3.73 5.69
N ASP A 43 -1.30 5.05 5.57
CA ASP A 43 -2.20 5.90 4.80
C ASP A 43 -1.52 6.39 3.51
N LEU A 44 -1.93 5.81 2.38
CA LEU A 44 -1.52 6.20 1.03
C LEU A 44 -2.69 6.83 0.26
N SER A 45 -3.75 7.27 0.95
CA SER A 45 -4.91 7.87 0.31
C SER A 45 -4.57 9.18 -0.41
N ASN A 46 -5.36 9.58 -1.40
CA ASN A 46 -5.16 10.83 -2.13
C ASN A 46 -3.75 10.91 -2.75
N ASN A 47 -3.42 9.89 -3.53
CA ASN A 47 -2.17 9.80 -4.28
C ASN A 47 -2.48 9.46 -5.75
N ARG A 48 -1.47 9.06 -6.52
CA ARG A 48 -1.57 8.77 -7.97
C ARG A 48 -1.25 7.32 -8.30
N LEU A 49 -1.45 6.40 -7.36
CA LEU A 49 -1.14 4.98 -7.55
C LEU A 49 -2.10 4.38 -8.57
N ARG A 50 -1.55 3.71 -9.58
CA ARG A 50 -2.33 2.98 -10.61
C ARG A 50 -2.36 1.47 -10.39
N ARG A 51 -1.39 0.97 -9.63
CA ARG A 51 -1.23 -0.45 -9.30
C ARG A 51 -0.58 -0.58 -7.94
N VAL A 52 -0.86 -1.69 -7.29
CA VAL A 52 -0.14 -2.20 -6.13
C VAL A 52 0.20 -3.67 -6.41
N ASN A 53 1.24 -4.19 -5.76
CA ASN A 53 1.64 -5.59 -5.87
C ASN A 53 1.99 -6.12 -4.47
N ARG A 54 2.11 -7.46 -4.34
CA ARG A 54 2.48 -8.14 -3.08
C ARG A 54 3.79 -7.60 -2.50
N ASN A 55 4.83 -7.52 -3.32
CA ASN A 55 6.19 -7.13 -2.91
C ASN A 55 6.30 -5.71 -2.33
N MET A 56 5.38 -4.80 -2.68
CA MET A 56 5.33 -3.46 -2.08
C MET A 56 5.02 -3.53 -0.58
N PHE A 57 4.32 -4.57 -0.13
CA PHE A 57 3.85 -4.75 1.24
C PHE A 57 4.61 -5.85 2.01
N ASP A 58 5.73 -6.32 1.47
CA ASP A 58 6.58 -7.33 2.11
C ASP A 58 6.91 -6.97 3.56
N ASN A 59 6.89 -7.98 4.44
CA ASN A 59 7.16 -7.89 5.87
C ASN A 59 6.21 -6.99 6.69
N LEU A 60 5.11 -6.50 6.12
CA LEU A 60 4.10 -5.73 6.86
C LEU A 60 3.09 -6.62 7.60
N HIS A 61 3.56 -7.68 8.26
CA HIS A 61 2.70 -8.67 8.92
C HIS A 61 1.86 -8.11 10.08
N ASN A 62 2.30 -7.01 10.69
CA ASN A 62 1.60 -6.33 11.78
C ASN A 62 0.63 -5.22 11.30
N LEU A 63 0.51 -5.01 9.99
CA LEU A 63 -0.33 -3.95 9.44
C LEU A 63 -1.80 -4.28 9.66
N GLU A 64 -2.51 -3.41 10.37
CA GLU A 64 -3.93 -3.60 10.67
C GLU A 64 -4.85 -2.80 9.75
N ARG A 65 -4.38 -1.63 9.29
CA ARG A 65 -5.15 -0.71 8.46
C ARG A 65 -4.32 -0.19 7.30
N LEU A 66 -4.82 -0.42 6.09
CA LEU A 66 -4.26 0.10 4.86
C LEU A 66 -5.28 0.98 4.15
N LYS A 67 -4.94 2.24 3.90
CA LYS A 67 -5.78 3.14 3.11
C LYS A 67 -5.14 3.43 1.77
N LEU A 68 -5.88 3.09 0.72
CA LEU A 68 -5.54 3.32 -0.68
C LEU A 68 -6.63 4.13 -1.40
N SER A 69 -7.61 4.67 -0.66
CA SER A 69 -8.72 5.43 -1.20
C SER A 69 -8.26 6.64 -2.02
N GLN A 70 -9.04 7.06 -3.02
CA GLN A 70 -8.70 8.25 -3.83
C GLN A 70 -7.33 8.10 -4.51
N ASN A 71 -7.16 6.96 -5.21
CA ASN A 71 -6.06 6.69 -6.11
C ASN A 71 -6.65 6.32 -7.50
N PHE A 72 -5.83 5.75 -8.38
CA PHE A 72 -6.22 5.36 -9.74
C PHE A 72 -6.06 3.85 -9.96
N LEU A 73 -6.25 3.05 -8.90
CA LEU A 73 -6.16 1.59 -8.98
C LEU A 73 -7.31 1.06 -9.84
N SER A 74 -6.99 0.41 -10.95
CA SER A 74 -7.99 -0.17 -11.86
C SER A 74 -8.28 -1.64 -11.60
N GLN A 75 -7.32 -2.35 -11.01
CA GLN A 75 -7.40 -3.79 -10.71
C GLN A 75 -6.54 -4.10 -9.47
N ILE A 76 -6.91 -5.17 -8.77
CA ILE A 76 -6.12 -5.77 -7.70
C ILE A 76 -5.95 -7.25 -8.05
N LYS A 77 -4.70 -7.71 -8.17
CA LYS A 77 -4.44 -9.12 -8.44
C LYS A 77 -4.70 -9.96 -7.19
N GLU A 78 -5.16 -11.20 -7.39
CA GLU A 78 -5.15 -12.19 -6.32
C GLU A 78 -3.76 -12.26 -5.68
N GLY A 79 -3.74 -12.42 -4.36
CA GLY A 79 -2.49 -12.50 -3.60
C GLY A 79 -1.79 -11.18 -3.29
N THR A 80 -2.30 -10.04 -3.77
CA THR A 80 -1.68 -8.71 -3.52
C THR A 80 -1.52 -8.39 -2.03
N PHE A 81 -2.39 -8.92 -1.17
CA PHE A 81 -2.42 -8.61 0.26
C PHE A 81 -2.11 -9.81 1.17
N ASP A 82 -1.64 -10.93 0.63
CA ASP A 82 -1.44 -12.18 1.40
C ASP A 82 -0.46 -12.03 2.56
N GLU A 83 0.56 -11.17 2.41
CA GLU A 83 1.55 -10.90 3.47
C GLU A 83 0.96 -10.13 4.66
N LEU A 84 -0.17 -9.44 4.46
CA LEU A 84 -0.83 -8.58 5.44
C LEU A 84 -1.72 -9.41 6.37
N VAL A 85 -1.15 -10.42 7.02
CA VAL A 85 -1.87 -11.41 7.82
C VAL A 85 -2.66 -10.83 9.00
N SER A 86 -2.31 -9.64 9.50
CA SER A 86 -3.03 -8.93 10.56
C SER A 86 -4.03 -7.88 10.06
N LEU A 87 -4.26 -7.79 8.75
CA LEU A 87 -5.08 -6.74 8.16
C LEU A 87 -6.54 -6.89 8.58
N LYS A 88 -7.09 -5.83 9.17
CA LYS A 88 -8.48 -5.76 9.65
C LYS A 88 -9.33 -4.85 8.77
N GLN A 89 -8.70 -3.88 8.12
CA GLN A 89 -9.39 -2.89 7.31
C GLN A 89 -8.53 -2.50 6.11
N ILE A 90 -9.14 -2.58 4.93
CA ILE A 90 -8.62 -1.97 3.71
C ILE A 90 -9.64 -0.98 3.17
N ASP A 91 -9.18 0.23 2.86
CA ASP A 91 -10.00 1.25 2.20
C ASP A 91 -9.54 1.43 0.75
N LEU A 92 -10.36 0.96 -0.18
CA LEU A 92 -10.16 1.06 -1.62
C LEU A 92 -11.15 2.04 -2.29
N THR A 93 -11.95 2.76 -1.50
CA THR A 93 -13.00 3.65 -2.02
C THR A 93 -12.43 4.70 -2.97
N ASN A 94 -13.24 5.16 -3.93
CA ASN A 94 -12.81 6.16 -4.92
C ASN A 94 -11.55 5.74 -5.70
N ASN A 95 -11.51 4.48 -6.12
CA ASN A 95 -10.61 3.99 -7.16
C ASN A 95 -11.45 3.47 -8.33
N PRO A 96 -10.99 3.59 -9.59
CA PRO A 96 -11.69 3.11 -10.77
C PRO A 96 -11.54 1.58 -10.92
N LEU A 97 -11.80 0.82 -9.86
CA LEU A 97 -11.68 -0.63 -9.85
C LEU A 97 -12.71 -1.25 -10.80
N VAL A 98 -12.21 -2.04 -11.75
CA VAL A 98 -13.03 -2.80 -12.69
C VAL A 98 -13.01 -4.26 -12.25
N CYS A 99 -14.19 -4.86 -12.14
CA CYS A 99 -14.32 -6.30 -11.95
C CYS A 99 -14.14 -6.97 -13.32
N ASP A 100 -13.02 -7.65 -13.52
CA ASP A 100 -12.78 -8.50 -14.68
C ASP A 100 -12.88 -9.96 -14.21
N CYS A 101 -13.85 -10.70 -14.73
CA CYS A 101 -14.08 -12.11 -14.39
C CYS A 101 -13.19 -13.08 -15.19
N GLY A 102 -12.18 -12.60 -15.95
CA GLY A 102 -11.54 -13.33 -17.03
C GLY A 102 -10.03 -13.57 -16.95
N LEU A 103 -9.35 -13.30 -15.83
CA LEU A 103 -7.89 -13.51 -15.74
C LEU A 103 -7.50 -14.15 -14.40
N TRP A 104 -7.47 -15.49 -14.40
CA TRP A 104 -6.76 -16.33 -13.44
C TRP A 104 -5.55 -16.95 -14.17
#